data_AF-A0A7W0MJD2-F1
#
_entry.id   AF-A0A7W0MJD2-F1
#
_cell.length_a   1.000
_cell.length_b   1.000
_cell.length_c   1.000
_cell.angle_alpha   90.00
_cell.angle_beta   90.00
_cell.angle_gamma   90.00
#
_symmetry.space_group_name_H-M   'P 1'
#
loop_
_entity.id
_entity.type
_entity.pdbx_description
1 polymer ?
#
loop_
_entity_poly.entity_id
_entity_poly.type
_entity_poly.pdbx_seq_one_letter_code
_entity_poly.pdbx_strand_id
1 'polypeptide(L)'
;MNPQKMLAGSGVFILTLCAAIFGTRYLMTLAPTPPGANANVVSQPLNPGTSVARVTHRVQLITLDRQSQRAYTKLTLERDEGAPAPTRVWVWTYFFTPHDKARRSWSSEPIEVREPFRDGSHRITVTVNSSCHWCDDASASAAGRSSYYARVNVSTESKDAAALRDEQLNLDIVSAAPVVVQGEEH
;
A
#
# COMPACT_ATOMS: atom_id res chain seq x y z
N MET A 1 -15.80 25.22 47.30
CA MET A 1 -14.78 24.46 46.56
C MET A 1 -13.91 25.46 45.79
N ASN A 2 -12.60 25.40 46.02
CA ASN A 2 -11.64 26.44 45.64
C ASN A 2 -11.02 26.13 44.25
N PRO A 3 -11.06 27.05 43.27
CA PRO A 3 -10.62 26.78 41.88
C PRO A 3 -9.10 26.76 41.68
N GLN A 4 -8.29 26.91 42.73
CA GLN A 4 -6.84 27.07 42.62
C GLN A 4 -6.01 25.77 42.57
N LYS A 5 -6.65 24.60 42.48
CA LYS A 5 -5.93 23.29 42.48
C LYS A 5 -5.82 22.62 41.10
N MET A 6 -6.31 23.24 40.02
CA MET A 6 -6.33 22.62 38.68
C MET A 6 -5.26 23.14 37.69
N LEU A 7 -4.14 23.68 38.18
CA LEU A 7 -3.07 24.22 37.31
C LEU A 7 -1.70 23.57 37.46
N ALA A 8 -1.54 22.57 38.34
CA ALA A 8 -0.23 21.97 38.63
C ALA A 8 0.13 20.73 37.76
N GLY A 9 -0.80 20.20 36.97
CA GLY A 9 -0.58 18.95 36.21
C GLY A 9 -0.09 19.12 34.77
N SER A 10 -0.26 20.29 34.15
CA SER A 10 -0.03 20.46 32.70
C SER A 10 1.41 20.78 32.30
N GLY A 11 2.27 21.23 33.23
CA GLY A 11 3.65 21.61 32.91
C GLY A 11 4.58 20.43 32.64
N VAL A 12 4.39 19.33 33.38
CA VAL A 12 5.28 18.16 33.27
C VAL A 12 5.05 17.42 31.94
N PHE A 13 3.82 17.37 31.43
CA PHE A 13 3.49 16.62 30.22
C PHE A 13 4.10 17.23 28.94
N ILE A 14 4.22 18.55 28.87
CA ILE A 14 4.79 19.25 27.69
C ILE A 14 6.31 19.07 27.62
N LEU A 15 6.99 19.06 28.76
CA LEU A 15 8.44 18.85 28.84
C LEU A 15 8.84 17.43 28.43
N THR A 16 8.07 16.39 28.80
CA THR A 16 8.34 15.01 28.36
C THR A 16 8.07 14.81 26.87
N LEU A 17 7.03 15.45 26.32
CA LEU A 17 6.69 15.33 24.90
C LEU A 17 7.76 15.98 24.00
N CYS A 18 8.33 17.13 24.40
CA CYS A 18 9.43 17.76 23.67
C CYS A 18 10.74 16.95 23.72
N ALA A 19 11.05 16.32 24.86
CA ALA A 19 12.23 15.47 24.99
C ALA A 19 12.13 14.20 24.10
N ALA A 20 10.93 13.61 23.97
CA ALA A 20 10.71 12.45 23.12
C ALA A 20 10.87 12.77 21.63
N ILE A 21 10.38 13.94 21.17
CA ILE A 21 10.46 14.36 19.76
C ILE A 21 11.89 14.74 19.36
N PHE A 22 12.67 15.36 20.26
CA PHE A 22 14.07 15.71 19.98
C PHE A 22 15.03 14.51 20.07
N GLY A 23 14.74 13.51 20.91
CA GLY A 23 15.54 12.28 21.01
C GLY A 23 15.51 11.42 19.74
N THR A 24 14.40 11.43 18.98
CA THR A 24 14.29 10.62 17.75
C THR A 24 15.05 11.21 16.56
N ARG A 25 15.37 12.52 16.57
CA ARG A 25 16.10 13.19 15.48
C ARG A 25 17.62 13.10 15.61
N TYR A 26 18.15 12.77 16.78
CA TYR A 26 19.61 12.70 17.02
C TYR A 26 20.23 11.30 16.88
N LEU A 27 19.43 10.24 16.74
CA LEU A 27 19.93 8.84 16.67
C LEU A 27 19.87 8.21 15.26
N MET A 28 19.52 8.96 14.22
CA MET A 28 19.61 8.51 12.81
C MET A 28 20.66 9.27 12.00
N THR A 29 21.81 9.56 12.62
CA THR A 29 23.00 9.98 11.90
C THR A 29 24.16 9.23 12.51
N LEU A 30 24.51 8.07 11.93
CA LEU A 30 25.75 7.30 12.05
C LEU A 30 25.47 5.82 11.73
N ALA A 31 25.20 5.51 10.46
CA ALA A 31 25.48 4.18 9.95
C ALA A 31 26.91 4.21 9.37
N PRO A 32 27.85 3.38 9.86
CA PRO A 32 29.19 3.31 9.33
C PRO A 32 29.19 2.62 7.97
N THR A 33 29.83 3.24 6.98
CA THR A 33 30.19 2.65 5.68
C THR A 33 31.14 1.46 5.88
N PRO A 34 30.83 0.25 5.38
CA PRO A 34 31.82 -0.81 5.28
C PRO A 34 32.80 -0.51 4.12
N PRO A 35 34.12 -0.68 4.32
CA PRO A 35 35.10 -0.49 3.27
C PRO A 35 35.24 -1.75 2.39
N GLY A 36 35.17 -1.55 1.07
CA GLY A 36 35.86 -2.38 0.09
C GLY A 36 35.19 -3.70 -0.33
N ALA A 37 34.54 -3.69 -1.49
CA ALA A 37 34.55 -4.82 -2.40
C ALA A 37 34.60 -4.30 -3.83
N ASN A 38 35.78 -4.41 -4.46
CA ASN A 38 35.95 -4.27 -5.89
C ASN A 38 35.06 -5.31 -6.60
N ALA A 39 34.01 -4.87 -7.26
CA ALA A 39 33.38 -5.63 -8.32
C ALA A 39 33.67 -4.89 -9.63
N ASN A 40 34.36 -5.57 -10.54
CA ASN A 40 34.59 -5.13 -11.91
C ASN A 40 33.26 -4.67 -12.51
N VAL A 41 33.14 -3.36 -12.77
CA VAL A 41 32.06 -2.81 -13.59
C VAL A 41 32.37 -3.23 -15.01
N VAL A 42 31.82 -4.37 -15.43
CA VAL A 42 31.58 -4.60 -16.84
C VAL A 42 30.52 -3.58 -17.24
N SER A 43 30.98 -2.47 -17.83
CA SER A 43 30.15 -1.50 -18.50
C SER A 43 29.42 -2.22 -19.64
N GLN A 44 28.21 -2.73 -19.37
CA GLN A 44 27.30 -3.11 -20.44
C GLN A 44 26.95 -1.84 -21.23
N PRO A 45 27.03 -1.86 -22.57
CA PRO A 45 26.66 -0.70 -23.36
C PRO A 45 25.18 -0.36 -23.11
N LEU A 46 24.91 0.91 -22.78
CA LEU A 46 23.55 1.45 -22.76
C LEU A 46 22.94 1.27 -24.15
N ASN A 47 22.06 0.27 -24.29
CA ASN A 47 21.04 0.34 -25.32
C ASN A 47 20.20 1.59 -25.01
N PRO A 48 19.92 2.50 -25.97
CA PRO A 48 18.90 3.53 -25.82
C PRO A 48 17.52 2.85 -25.80
N GLY A 49 17.26 2.14 -24.70
CA GLY A 49 16.06 1.36 -24.45
C GLY A 49 14.97 2.28 -23.93
N THR A 50 13.80 2.15 -24.54
CA THR A 50 12.51 2.69 -24.12
C THR A 50 12.45 2.88 -22.61
N SER A 51 12.45 4.13 -22.14
CA SER A 51 12.25 4.43 -20.72
C SER A 51 10.88 3.88 -20.30
N VAL A 52 10.87 2.81 -19.50
CA VAL A 52 9.64 2.23 -18.97
C VAL A 52 9.03 3.27 -18.04
N ALA A 53 7.84 3.76 -18.36
CA ALA A 53 7.14 4.72 -17.53
C ALA A 53 6.92 4.11 -16.13
N ARG A 54 7.63 4.62 -15.13
CA ARG A 54 7.53 4.17 -13.74
C ARG A 54 6.40 4.92 -13.05
N VAL A 55 5.57 4.18 -12.33
CA VAL A 55 4.49 4.74 -11.52
C VAL A 55 4.66 4.21 -10.10
N THR A 56 4.63 5.10 -9.13
CA THR A 56 4.52 4.75 -7.72
C THR A 56 3.07 4.90 -7.26
N HIS A 57 2.69 4.19 -6.21
CA HIS A 57 1.32 4.22 -5.71
C HIS A 57 1.26 4.30 -4.19
N ARG A 58 0.18 4.93 -3.71
CA ARG A 58 -0.19 4.95 -2.30
C ARG A 58 -1.67 4.58 -2.16
N VAL A 59 -1.93 3.52 -1.42
CA VAL A 59 -3.31 3.12 -1.08
C VAL A 59 -3.90 4.13 -0.10
N GLN A 60 -5.13 4.57 -0.36
CA GLN A 60 -5.88 5.49 0.51
C GLN A 60 -6.95 4.76 1.29
N LEU A 61 -7.75 3.92 0.61
CA LEU A 61 -8.87 3.19 1.20
C LEU A 61 -9.12 1.92 0.39
N ILE A 62 -9.41 0.83 1.09
CA ILE A 62 -9.90 -0.41 0.48
C ILE A 62 -11.21 -0.76 1.17
N THR A 63 -12.26 -0.94 0.38
CA THR A 63 -13.57 -1.37 0.86
C THR A 63 -13.92 -2.70 0.21
N LEU A 64 -14.41 -3.64 1.00
CA LEU A 64 -14.95 -4.92 0.54
C LEU A 64 -16.45 -4.91 0.83
N ASP A 65 -17.26 -4.79 -0.20
CA ASP A 65 -18.72 -4.88 -0.09
C ASP A 65 -19.15 -6.31 -0.44
N ARG A 66 -19.53 -7.06 0.61
CA ARG A 66 -19.95 -8.44 0.47
C ARG A 66 -21.33 -8.57 -0.15
N GLN A 67 -22.21 -7.59 0.07
CA GLN A 67 -23.57 -7.65 -0.45
C GLN A 67 -23.56 -7.49 -1.98
N SER A 68 -22.76 -6.56 -2.51
CA SER A 68 -22.62 -6.38 -3.96
C SER A 68 -21.52 -7.24 -4.60
N GLN A 69 -20.80 -8.03 -3.79
CA GLN A 69 -19.63 -8.82 -4.20
C GLN A 69 -18.58 -7.99 -4.95
N ARG A 70 -18.32 -6.78 -4.45
CA ARG A 70 -17.38 -5.83 -5.03
C ARG A 70 -16.27 -5.46 -4.05
N ALA A 71 -15.10 -5.20 -4.61
CA ALA A 71 -14.02 -4.53 -3.91
C ALA A 71 -13.72 -3.19 -4.57
N TYR A 72 -13.56 -2.16 -3.73
CA TYR A 72 -13.24 -0.80 -4.15
C TYR A 72 -11.88 -0.42 -3.57
N THR A 73 -10.91 -0.18 -4.45
CA THR A 73 -9.56 0.24 -4.06
C THR A 73 -9.34 1.67 -4.54
N LYS A 74 -9.24 2.60 -3.59
CA LYS A 74 -8.87 4.00 -3.84
C LYS A 74 -7.39 4.19 -3.61
N LEU A 75 -6.68 4.69 -4.61
CA LEU A 75 -5.24 4.88 -4.56
C LEU A 75 -4.81 6.19 -5.25
N THR A 76 -3.71 6.76 -4.77
CA THR A 76 -2.97 7.81 -5.47
C THR A 76 -1.92 7.16 -6.36
N LEU A 77 -1.85 7.57 -7.62
CA LEU A 77 -0.78 7.23 -8.55
C LEU A 77 0.11 8.45 -8.78
N GLU A 78 1.41 8.26 -8.77
CA GLU A 78 2.42 9.29 -9.01
C GLU A 78 3.40 8.82 -10.08
N ARG A 79 3.82 9.72 -10.97
CA ARG A 79 4.85 9.50 -11.98
C ARG A 79 5.92 10.59 -11.85
N ASP A 80 7.13 10.29 -12.30
CA ASP A 80 8.21 11.27 -12.29
C ASP A 80 7.89 12.45 -13.22
N GLU A 81 8.25 13.66 -12.80
CA GLU A 81 8.10 14.86 -13.63
C GLU A 81 8.97 14.73 -14.89
N GLY A 82 8.40 15.05 -16.05
CA GLY A 82 9.07 14.90 -17.34
C GLY A 82 9.15 13.48 -17.91
N ALA A 83 8.81 12.44 -17.13
CA ALA A 83 8.71 11.08 -17.66
C ALA A 83 7.49 10.93 -18.60
N PRO A 84 7.55 10.05 -19.62
CA PRO A 84 6.39 9.75 -20.45
C PRO A 84 5.20 9.26 -19.62
N ALA A 85 4.00 9.78 -19.90
CA ALA A 85 2.78 9.29 -19.26
C ALA A 85 2.45 7.88 -19.76
N PRO A 86 2.23 6.89 -18.88
CA PRO A 86 1.80 5.57 -19.30
C PRO A 86 0.39 5.64 -19.90
N THR A 87 0.17 4.92 -21.00
CA THR A 87 -1.15 4.82 -21.65
C THR A 87 -2.12 3.94 -20.87
N ARG A 88 -1.60 3.08 -19.98
CA ARG A 88 -2.38 2.20 -19.12
C ARG A 88 -1.63 1.88 -17.83
N VAL A 89 -2.37 1.54 -16.79
CA VAL A 89 -1.87 1.01 -15.52
C VAL A 89 -2.76 -0.16 -15.10
N TRP A 90 -2.17 -1.28 -14.70
CA TRP A 90 -2.86 -2.44 -14.15
C TRP A 90 -2.81 -2.38 -12.62
N VAL A 91 -3.96 -2.53 -11.97
CA VAL A 91 -4.09 -2.54 -10.51
C VAL A 91 -4.64 -3.89 -10.06
N TRP A 92 -3.95 -4.55 -9.15
CA TRP A 92 -4.37 -5.84 -8.59
C TRP A 92 -4.42 -5.77 -7.07
N THR A 93 -5.55 -6.14 -6.47
CA THR A 93 -5.71 -6.17 -5.01
C THR A 93 -5.74 -7.61 -4.49
N TYR A 94 -4.94 -7.88 -3.46
CA TYR A 94 -4.84 -9.15 -2.74
C TYR A 94 -5.32 -8.95 -1.33
N PHE A 95 -6.17 -9.83 -0.83
CA PHE A 95 -6.83 -9.78 0.46
C PHE A 95 -6.38 -10.96 1.30
N PHE A 96 -6.19 -10.75 2.59
CA PHE A 96 -5.82 -11.80 3.53
C PHE A 96 -6.25 -11.42 4.95
N THR A 97 -6.19 -12.38 5.86
CA THR A 97 -6.39 -12.13 7.29
C THR A 97 -5.18 -12.61 8.07
N PRO A 98 -4.66 -11.83 9.03
CA PRO A 98 -3.43 -12.19 9.76
C PRO A 98 -3.60 -13.38 10.69
N HIS A 99 -4.84 -13.71 11.06
CA HIS A 99 -5.16 -14.79 11.99
C HIS A 99 -5.43 -16.14 11.29
N ASP A 100 -5.46 -16.17 9.95
CA ASP A 100 -5.62 -17.42 9.23
C ASP A 100 -4.33 -18.25 9.29
N LYS A 101 -4.37 -19.35 10.04
CA LYS A 101 -3.24 -20.28 10.19
C LYS A 101 -2.82 -20.91 8.86
N ALA A 102 -3.75 -21.03 7.91
CA ALA A 102 -3.47 -21.54 6.58
C ALA A 102 -2.77 -20.51 5.69
N ARG A 103 -2.60 -19.26 6.15
CA ARG A 103 -1.97 -18.17 5.41
C ARG A 103 -2.59 -17.98 4.02
N ARG A 104 -3.91 -18.12 3.92
CA ARG A 104 -4.60 -17.96 2.63
C ARG A 104 -4.66 -16.49 2.26
N SER A 105 -4.64 -16.27 0.95
CA SER A 105 -4.95 -15.00 0.34
C SER A 105 -5.96 -15.20 -0.77
N TRP A 106 -6.79 -14.20 -0.97
CA TRP A 106 -7.72 -14.12 -2.08
C TRP A 106 -7.35 -12.92 -2.94
N SER A 107 -7.56 -12.99 -4.24
CA SER A 107 -7.23 -11.89 -5.14
C SER A 107 -8.49 -11.40 -5.85
N SER A 108 -8.54 -10.12 -6.13
CA SER A 108 -9.51 -9.60 -7.09
C SER A 108 -9.12 -9.98 -8.51
N GLU A 109 -9.95 -9.64 -9.49
CA GLU A 109 -9.47 -9.52 -10.86
C GLU A 109 -8.59 -8.26 -11.01
N PRO A 110 -7.59 -8.27 -11.90
CA PRO A 110 -6.80 -7.09 -12.21
C PRO A 110 -7.60 -6.12 -13.07
N ILE A 111 -7.49 -4.83 -12.73
CA ILE A 111 -8.23 -3.75 -13.38
C ILE A 111 -7.27 -2.88 -14.20
N GLU A 112 -7.59 -2.67 -15.48
CA GLU A 112 -6.90 -1.72 -16.35
C GLU A 112 -7.46 -0.30 -16.13
N VAL A 113 -6.59 0.63 -15.75
CA VAL A 113 -6.85 2.07 -15.74
C VAL A 113 -6.22 2.66 -17.00
N ARG A 114 -7.07 3.12 -17.93
CA ARG A 114 -6.61 3.68 -19.22
C ARG A 114 -6.33 5.17 -19.07
N GLU A 115 -5.22 5.60 -19.67
CA GLU A 115 -4.75 6.98 -19.74
C GLU A 115 -4.84 7.75 -18.38
N PRO A 116 -4.27 7.19 -17.29
CA PRO A 116 -4.44 7.76 -15.95
C PRO A 116 -4.02 9.23 -15.86
N PHE A 117 -2.97 9.62 -16.61
CA PHE A 117 -2.38 10.97 -16.56
C PHE A 117 -2.70 11.80 -17.81
N ARG A 118 -3.83 11.57 -18.47
CA ARG A 118 -4.22 12.26 -19.71
C ARG A 118 -4.21 13.79 -19.61
N ASP A 119 -4.49 14.33 -18.43
CA ASP A 119 -4.56 15.78 -18.18
C ASP A 119 -3.16 16.39 -17.93
N GLY A 120 -2.09 15.61 -18.11
CA GLY A 120 -0.71 16.05 -17.89
C GLY A 120 -0.26 16.02 -16.43
N SER A 121 -1.16 15.77 -15.48
CA SER A 121 -0.86 15.65 -14.06
C SER A 121 0.29 14.67 -13.77
N HIS A 122 1.13 14.98 -12.79
CA HIS A 122 2.13 14.03 -12.25
C HIS A 122 1.54 13.14 -11.15
N ARG A 123 0.40 13.54 -10.58
CA ARG A 123 -0.29 12.87 -9.48
C ARG A 123 -1.78 12.85 -9.72
N ILE A 124 -2.41 11.69 -9.53
CA ILE A 124 -3.86 11.51 -9.65
C ILE A 124 -4.39 10.60 -8.54
N THR A 125 -5.69 10.66 -8.29
CA THR A 125 -6.37 9.67 -7.45
C THR A 125 -7.34 8.88 -8.32
N VAL A 126 -7.27 7.56 -8.25
CA VAL A 126 -8.16 6.63 -8.97
C VAL A 126 -8.88 5.73 -7.98
N THR A 127 -10.10 5.34 -8.34
CA THR A 127 -10.86 4.31 -7.63
C THR A 127 -11.11 3.18 -8.61
N VAL A 128 -10.55 2.00 -8.32
CA VAL A 128 -10.80 0.79 -9.12
C VAL A 128 -11.87 -0.04 -8.44
N ASN A 129 -12.75 -0.61 -9.24
CA ASN A 129 -13.81 -1.53 -8.81
C ASN A 129 -13.54 -2.90 -9.42
N SER A 130 -13.41 -3.92 -8.57
CA SER A 130 -13.15 -5.29 -8.98
C SER A 130 -14.16 -6.26 -8.40
N SER A 131 -14.34 -7.40 -9.08
CA SER A 131 -15.17 -8.49 -8.60
C SER A 131 -14.53 -9.14 -7.37
N CYS A 132 -15.36 -9.44 -6.36
CA CYS A 132 -15.01 -10.28 -5.24
C CYS A 132 -15.69 -11.66 -5.37
N HIS A 133 -15.24 -12.45 -6.35
CA HIS A 133 -15.82 -13.77 -6.64
C HIS A 133 -15.72 -14.78 -5.48
N TRP A 134 -14.78 -14.55 -4.56
CA TRP A 134 -14.53 -15.36 -3.36
C TRP A 134 -15.25 -14.82 -2.11
N CYS A 135 -16.00 -13.71 -2.19
CA CYS A 135 -16.66 -13.12 -1.03
C CYS A 135 -17.67 -14.08 -0.37
N ASP A 136 -18.26 -14.98 -1.15
CA ASP A 136 -19.23 -15.97 -0.68
C ASP A 136 -18.56 -17.30 -0.26
N ASP A 137 -17.26 -17.46 -0.50
CA ASP A 137 -16.56 -18.68 -0.13
C ASP A 137 -16.63 -18.87 1.39
N ALA A 138 -16.96 -20.07 1.84
CA ALA A 138 -17.04 -20.38 3.27
C ALA A 138 -15.71 -20.10 4.00
N SER A 139 -14.59 -20.27 3.29
CA SER A 139 -13.25 -19.95 3.81
C SER A 139 -13.03 -18.45 4.01
N ALA A 140 -13.49 -17.62 3.08
CA ALA A 140 -13.44 -16.17 3.19
C ALA A 140 -14.46 -15.68 4.24
N SER A 141 -15.68 -16.20 4.23
CA SER A 141 -16.71 -15.89 5.22
C SER A 141 -16.23 -16.18 6.65
N ALA A 142 -15.59 -17.33 6.88
CA ALA A 142 -14.99 -17.65 8.18
C ALA A 142 -13.86 -16.67 8.56
N ALA A 143 -13.08 -16.21 7.58
CA ALA A 143 -12.07 -15.18 7.77
C ALA A 143 -12.68 -13.80 8.05
N GLY A 144 -13.92 -13.53 7.61
CA GLY A 144 -14.65 -12.27 7.87
C GLY A 144 -14.96 -11.98 9.33
N ARG A 145 -14.95 -13.01 10.18
CA ARG A 145 -14.97 -12.81 11.64
C ARG A 145 -13.70 -12.12 12.16
N SER A 146 -12.69 -11.95 11.31
CA SER A 146 -11.43 -11.25 11.57
C SER A 146 -11.29 -10.05 10.63
N SER A 147 -10.51 -9.05 11.04
CA SER A 147 -10.20 -7.90 10.18
C SER A 147 -9.40 -8.34 8.94
N TYR A 148 -9.84 -7.88 7.76
CA TYR A 148 -9.12 -8.05 6.52
C TYR A 148 -8.04 -7.00 6.33
N TYR A 149 -6.95 -7.43 5.68
CA TYR A 149 -5.89 -6.59 5.18
C TYR A 149 -5.69 -6.86 3.70
N ALA A 150 -5.15 -5.89 3.00
CA ALA A 150 -4.91 -6.01 1.58
C ALA A 150 -3.59 -5.41 1.12
N ARG A 151 -3.07 -5.99 0.04
CA ARG A 151 -1.95 -5.47 -0.74
C ARG A 151 -2.41 -5.11 -2.12
N VAL A 152 -1.88 -4.01 -2.62
CA VAL A 152 -2.15 -3.53 -3.96
C VAL A 152 -0.85 -3.52 -4.72
N ASN A 153 -0.81 -4.19 -5.86
CA ASN A 153 0.28 -4.10 -6.80
C ASN A 153 -0.16 -3.34 -8.05
N VAL A 154 0.78 -2.57 -8.61
CA VAL A 154 0.53 -1.68 -9.73
C VAL A 154 1.63 -1.89 -10.77
N SER A 155 1.25 -2.08 -12.03
CA SER A 155 2.22 -2.20 -13.15
C SER A 155 1.77 -1.42 -14.37
N THR A 156 2.72 -0.76 -15.02
CA THR A 156 2.53 -0.10 -16.33
C THR A 156 2.80 -1.04 -17.50
N GLU A 157 3.39 -2.22 -17.25
CA GLU A 157 3.86 -3.13 -18.30
C GLU A 157 2.75 -4.07 -18.78
N SER A 158 2.18 -4.85 -17.87
CA SER A 158 1.19 -5.87 -18.21
C SER A 158 0.35 -6.28 -17.00
N LYS A 159 -0.75 -6.98 -17.29
CA LYS A 159 -1.58 -7.65 -16.29
C LYS A 159 -0.75 -8.65 -15.46
N ASP A 160 0.11 -9.43 -16.11
CA ASP A 160 0.91 -10.46 -15.44
C ASP A 160 2.01 -9.86 -14.56
N ALA A 161 2.57 -8.71 -14.96
CA ALA A 161 3.53 -7.96 -14.13
C ALA A 161 2.86 -7.31 -12.91
N ALA A 162 1.55 -7.04 -12.96
CA ALA A 162 0.78 -6.64 -11.79
C ALA A 162 0.46 -7.84 -10.86
N ALA A 163 0.64 -9.08 -11.32
CA ALA A 163 0.41 -10.26 -10.49
C ALA A 163 1.56 -10.45 -9.48
N LEU A 164 1.23 -10.54 -8.20
CA LEU A 164 2.14 -11.05 -7.18
C LEU A 164 2.01 -12.57 -7.09
N ARG A 165 3.15 -13.26 -7.10
CA ARG A 165 3.24 -14.68 -6.75
C ARG A 165 3.15 -14.86 -5.23
N ASP A 166 2.81 -16.07 -4.79
CA ASP A 166 2.67 -16.39 -3.36
C ASP A 166 3.94 -16.06 -2.56
N GLU A 167 5.14 -16.26 -3.14
CA GLU A 167 6.41 -15.94 -2.48
C GLU A 167 6.65 -14.43 -2.36
N GLN A 168 6.07 -13.63 -3.25
CA GLN A 168 6.15 -12.17 -3.25
C GLN A 168 5.06 -11.54 -2.37
N LEU A 169 3.97 -12.27 -2.13
CA LEU A 169 2.85 -11.83 -1.32
C LEU A 169 3.17 -11.97 0.17
N ASN A 170 3.86 -10.97 0.73
CA ASN A 170 4.14 -10.92 2.16
C ASN A 170 2.86 -10.72 2.99
N LEU A 171 2.35 -11.73 3.68
CA LEU A 171 1.11 -11.60 4.49
C LEU A 171 1.29 -10.91 5.86
N ASP A 172 2.36 -10.14 6.04
CA ASP A 172 2.53 -9.26 7.20
C ASP A 172 1.63 -8.00 7.10
N ILE A 173 1.07 -7.58 8.23
CA ILE A 173 0.21 -6.41 8.35
C ILE A 173 0.96 -5.08 8.35
N VAL A 174 2.26 -5.07 8.68
CA VAL A 174 3.04 -3.82 8.87
C VAL A 174 2.99 -2.89 7.66
N SER A 175 2.93 -3.46 6.45
CA SER A 175 2.88 -2.71 5.19
C SER A 175 1.60 -2.96 4.39
N ALA A 176 0.60 -3.62 4.99
CA ALA A 176 -0.68 -3.88 4.35
C ALA A 176 -1.70 -2.80 4.72
N ALA A 177 -2.65 -2.54 3.82
CA ALA A 177 -3.73 -1.61 4.08
C ALA A 177 -4.89 -2.33 4.80
N PRO A 178 -5.47 -1.77 5.86
CA PRO A 178 -6.68 -2.33 6.47
C PRO A 178 -7.85 -2.21 5.48
N VAL A 179 -8.73 -3.20 5.50
CA VAL A 179 -9.91 -3.27 4.63
C VAL A 179 -11.16 -2.97 5.44
N VAL A 180 -11.98 -2.04 4.95
CA VAL A 180 -13.31 -1.78 5.50
C VAL A 180 -14.29 -2.78 4.87
N VAL A 181 -14.90 -3.63 5.68
CA VAL A 181 -15.93 -4.58 5.21
C VAL A 181 -17.30 -3.93 5.36
N GLN A 182 -18.12 -4.03 4.31
CA GLN A 182 -19.51 -3.57 4.29
C GLN A 182 -20.43 -4.76 4.02
N GLY A 183 -21.64 -4.71 4.59
CA GLY A 183 -22.67 -5.75 4.39
C GLY A 183 -22.55 -6.97 5.31
N GLU A 184 -21.85 -6.87 6.44
CA GLU A 184 -22.01 -7.85 7.53
C GLU A 184 -23.16 -7.40 8.43
N GLU A 185 -24.31 -8.09 8.36
CA GLU A 185 -25.34 -7.98 9.39
C GLU A 185 -24.83 -8.63 10.69
N HIS A 186 -24.96 -7.89 11.78
CA HIS A 186 -24.62 -8.31 13.15
C HIS A 186 -25.66 -9.26 13.74
#